data_AF-A0A6G9KYY3-F1
#
_entry.id   AF-A0A6G9KYY3-F1
#
_cell.length_a   1.000
_cell.length_b   1.000
_cell.length_c   1.000
_cell.angle_alpha   90.00
_cell.angle_beta   90.00
_cell.angle_gamma   90.00
#
_symmetry.space_group_name_H-M   'P 1'
#
loop_
_entity.id
_entity.type
_entity.pdbx_description
1 polymer ?
#
loop_
_entity_poly.entity_id
_entity_poly.type
_entity_poly.pdbx_seq_one_letter_code
_entity_poly.pdbx_strand_id
1 'polypeptide(L)' 'MRDLKTYLSVAPVLSTLWFGSLAGLLIEINRFFPDALTFPF' A
#
# COMPACT_ATOMS: atom_id res chain seq x y z
N MET A 1 -11.73 3.63 23.56
CA MET A 1 -11.15 3.45 22.21
C MET A 1 -9.73 4.04 22.05
N ARG A 2 -9.04 4.47 23.11
CA ARG A 2 -7.69 5.07 22.98
C ARG A 2 -6.63 4.00 22.73
N ASP A 3 -6.71 2.89 23.46
CA ASP A 3 -5.74 1.78 23.40
C ASP A 3 -5.74 1.07 22.04
N LEU A 4 -6.91 0.94 21.41
CA LEU A 4 -7.03 0.40 20.05
C LEU A 4 -6.32 1.29 19.01
N LYS A 5 -6.44 2.61 19.13
CA LYS A 5 -5.75 3.54 18.23
C LYS A 5 -4.25 3.51 18.46
N THR A 6 -3.81 3.41 19.72
CA THR A 6 -2.38 3.22 20.04
C THR A 6 -1.85 1.94 19.43
N TYR A 7 -2.58 0.82 19.53
CA TYR A 7 -2.21 -0.46 18.92
C TYR A 7 -2.10 -0.38 17.39
N LEU A 8 -3.07 0.27 16.73
CA LEU A 8 -3.02 0.48 15.27
C LEU A 8 -1.84 1.38 14.84
N SER A 9 -1.41 2.30 15.69
CA SER A 9 -0.25 3.17 15.46
C SER A 9 1.10 2.52 15.78
N VAL A 10 1.13 1.28 16.26
CA VAL A 10 2.40 0.57 16.51
C VAL A 10 3.10 0.30 15.17
N ALA A 11 4.42 0.50 15.13
CA ALA A 11 5.22 0.49 13.90
C ALA A 11 4.95 -0.69 12.95
N PRO A 12 4.96 -1.97 13.38
CA PRO A 12 4.61 -3.10 12.52
C PRO A 12 3.17 -3.05 11.98
N VAL A 13 2.18 -2.64 12.77
CA VAL A 13 0.77 -2.60 12.36
C VAL A 13 0.51 -1.52 11.33
N LEU A 14 1.08 -0.34 11.55
CA LEU A 14 0.98 0.74 10.58
C LEU A 14 1.73 0.40 9.28
N SER A 15 2.88 -0.26 9.40
CA SER A 15 3.68 -0.68 8.24
C SER A 15 2.94 -1.71 7.38
N THR A 16 2.29 -2.71 7.98
CA THR A 16 1.53 -3.70 7.20
C THR A 16 0.32 -3.08 6.50
N LEU A 17 -0.40 -2.17 7.16
CA LEU A 17 -1.50 -1.44 6.52
C LEU A 17 -1.01 -0.57 5.36
N TRP A 18 0.11 0.12 5.55
CA TRP A 18 0.69 1.00 4.53
C TRP A 18 1.22 0.19 3.33
N PHE A 19 2.12 -0.77 3.58
CA PHE A 19 2.69 -1.58 2.51
C PHE A 19 1.66 -2.50 1.86
N GLY A 20 0.66 -3.00 2.59
CA GLY A 20 -0.45 -3.75 2.01
C GLY A 20 -1.26 -2.89 1.04
N SER A 21 -1.58 -1.65 1.42
CA SER A 21 -2.29 -0.71 0.55
C SER A 21 -1.45 -0.30 -0.67
N LEU A 22 -0.16 -0.02 -0.47
CA LEU A 22 0.77 0.33 -1.54
C LEU A 22 0.97 -0.84 -2.51
N ALA A 23 1.14 -2.06 -2.01
CA ALA A 23 1.28 -3.25 -2.84
C ALA A 23 0.01 -3.49 -3.66
N GLY A 24 -1.17 -3.40 -3.05
CA GLY A 24 -2.45 -3.51 -3.77
C GLY A 24 -2.59 -2.48 -4.89
N LEU A 25 -2.22 -1.23 -4.62
CA LEU A 25 -2.22 -0.17 -5.63
C LEU A 25 -1.27 -0.49 -6.80
N LEU A 26 -0.03 -0.88 -6.50
CA LEU A 26 0.97 -1.20 -7.52
C LEU A 26 0.56 -2.43 -8.35
N ILE A 27 -0.05 -3.44 -7.73
CA ILE A 27 -0.58 -4.62 -8.43
C ILE A 27 -1.68 -4.20 -9.40
N GLU A 28 -2.64 -3.39 -8.95
CA GLU A 28 -3.74 -2.94 -9.82
C GLU A 28 -3.24 -2.03 -10.96
N ILE A 29 -2.27 -1.16 -10.70
CA ILE A 29 -1.63 -0.35 -11.76
C ILE A 29 -1.02 -1.26 -12.83
N ASN A 30 -0.24 -2.27 -12.44
CA ASN A 30 0.36 -3.21 -13.41
C ASN A 30 -0.68 -4.17 -14.04
N ARG A 31 -1.85 -4.36 -13.42
CA ARG A 31 -2.98 -5.11 -14.00
C ARG A 31 -3.68 -4.33 -15.11
N PHE A 32 -3.90 -3.02 -14.92
CA PHE A 32 -4.57 -2.17 -15.90
C PHE A 32 -3.63 -1.64 -16.99
N PHE A 33 -2.36 -1.41 -16.66
CA PHE A 33 -1.33 -0.92 -17.57
C PHE A 33 -0.13 -1.88 -17.56
N PRO A 34 -0.27 -3.05 -18.18
CA PRO A 34 0.83 -4.00 -18.26
C PRO A 34 1.97 -3.46 -19.14
N ASP A 35 3.19 -3.93 -18.85
CA ASP A 35 4.38 -3.75 -19.70
C ASP A 35 4.81 -2.27 -19.94
N ALA A 36 4.66 -1.41 -18.93
CA ALA A 36 5.12 -0.02 -18.96
C ALA A 36 6.64 0.10 -18.77
N LEU A 37 7.42 -0.09 -19.85
CA LEU A 37 8.89 0.03 -19.84
C LEU A 37 9.38 1.49 -19.75
N THR A 38 8.62 2.42 -20.34
CA THR A 38 8.90 3.86 -20.33
C THR A 38 7.62 4.61 -20.00
N PHE A 39 7.72 5.92 -19.77
CA PHE A 39 6.58 6.80 -19.56
C PHE A 39 6.29 7.56 -20.87
N PRO A 40 5.34 7.10 -21.71
CA PRO A 40 5.20 7.59 -23.08
C PRO A 40 4.38 8.89 -23.21
N PHE A 41 4.00 9.55 -22.10
CA PHE A 41 3.14 10.73 -22.08
C PHE A 41 3.68 11.87 -21.22
#